data_AF-A0A1W2TKY7-F1
#
_entry.id   AF-A0A1W2TKY7-F1
#
_cell.length_a   1.000
_cell.length_b   1.000
_cell.length_c   1.000
_cell.angle_alpha   90.00
_cell.angle_beta   90.00
_cell.angle_gamma   90.00
#
_symmetry.space_group_name_H-M   'P 1'
#
loop_
_entity.id
_entity.type
_entity.pdbx_description
1 polymer ?
#
loop_
_entity_poly.entity_id
_entity_poly.type
_entity_poly.pdbx_seq_one_letter_code
_entity_poly.pdbx_strand_id
1 'polypeptide(L)'
;MARPPPPHLAALFAQALRTFEASGATFRVLCSLPAPPPSPPTSAPDAPISAPPPPPRTRPPRVLVLDSSFNPPTRAHHRMAASALGAWKGKGEGKGEGEAASRVLLLLAVNNADKAPRPAALAHRLAMMYAFARALLAARPTTTKTKTTTTMGGEGCIAEEGGEGGRGGGGCETVVVDIAVTTEPYFHAKALAIDASGFYAGVVDGGDDDDEAVVSAAGPEQVYLAGYDTLVRIFDPKYYPADGGMRAALDPLFACARLRVTMRTDDAWGDAARQVAYLDELRAGKLEAVGGRKEWVDRIELVEGRKDGEEIISSTKVRDAVRRRDWEALRELVDEGVVNWIRENDLYANDDQ
;
A
#
# COMPACT_ATOMS: atom_id res chain seq x y z
N MET A 1 10.73 19.61 -7.17
CA MET A 1 10.60 19.56 -5.70
C MET A 1 9.19 19.09 -5.35
N ALA A 2 9.03 18.14 -4.42
CA ALA A 2 7.70 17.73 -3.97
C ALA A 2 7.06 18.87 -3.15
N ARG A 3 5.82 19.26 -3.47
CA ARG A 3 5.06 20.28 -2.70
C ARG A 3 5.01 19.88 -1.21
N PRO A 4 5.15 20.78 -0.23
CA PRO A 4 4.93 20.41 1.18
C PRO A 4 3.47 20.01 1.44
N PRO A 5 3.18 19.25 2.50
CA PRO A 5 1.81 18.95 2.90
C PRO A 5 1.05 20.23 3.30
N PRO A 6 -0.30 20.25 3.22
CA PRO A 6 -1.07 21.41 3.70
C PRO A 6 -0.84 21.67 5.21
N PRO A 7 -0.71 22.93 5.66
CA PRO A 7 -0.40 23.25 7.05
C PRO A 7 -1.48 22.81 8.06
N HIS A 8 -2.74 22.66 7.63
CA HIS A 8 -3.85 22.21 8.47
C HIS A 8 -4.15 20.71 8.35
N LEU A 9 -3.26 19.93 7.74
CA LEU A 9 -3.49 18.53 7.42
C LEU A 9 -3.77 17.66 8.65
N ALA A 10 -3.04 17.86 9.76
CA ALA A 10 -3.33 17.15 11.01
C ALA A 10 -4.73 17.49 11.56
N ALA A 11 -5.15 18.76 11.51
CA ALA A 11 -6.47 19.16 11.99
C ALA A 11 -7.60 18.52 11.15
N LEU A 12 -7.42 18.43 9.83
CA LEU A 12 -8.35 17.74 8.92
C LEU A 12 -8.45 16.25 9.27
N PHE A 13 -7.32 15.57 9.45
CA PHE A 13 -7.34 14.16 9.85
C PHE A 13 -7.90 13.94 11.26
N ALA A 14 -7.68 14.87 12.20
CA ALA A 14 -8.30 14.80 13.52
C ALA A 14 -9.83 14.92 13.43
N GLN A 15 -10.35 15.78 12.55
CA GLN A 15 -11.79 15.85 12.28
C GLN A 15 -12.30 14.57 11.62
N ALA A 16 -11.60 14.05 10.62
CA ALA A 16 -11.98 12.82 9.92
C ALA A 16 -12.01 11.60 10.86
N LEU A 17 -11.07 11.52 11.81
CA LEU A 17 -11.04 10.51 12.87
C LEU A 17 -12.26 10.59 13.79
N ARG A 18 -12.63 11.80 14.25
CA ARG A 18 -13.85 11.98 15.06
C ARG A 18 -15.12 11.55 14.31
N THR A 19 -15.21 11.88 13.02
CA THR A 19 -16.34 11.44 12.17
C THR A 19 -16.34 9.92 11.95
N PHE A 20 -15.16 9.29 11.90
CA PHE A 20 -15.03 7.83 11.85
C PHE A 20 -15.52 7.19 13.15
N GLU A 21 -15.01 7.63 14.29
CA GLU A 21 -15.41 7.14 15.62
C GLU A 21 -16.92 7.29 15.86
N ALA A 22 -17.49 8.45 15.53
CA ALA A 22 -18.92 8.71 15.71
C ALA A 22 -19.84 7.87 14.80
N SER A 23 -19.30 7.27 13.73
CA SER A 23 -20.11 6.52 12.75
C SER A 23 -20.32 5.05 13.08
N GLY A 24 -19.55 4.48 14.01
CA GLY A 24 -19.58 3.04 14.31
C GLY A 24 -19.05 2.12 13.20
N ALA A 25 -18.54 2.67 12.08
CA ALA A 25 -17.93 1.88 11.01
C ALA A 25 -16.60 1.25 11.46
N THR A 26 -16.31 0.04 10.99
CA THR A 26 -15.05 -0.67 11.30
C THR A 26 -13.92 -0.36 10.31
N PHE A 27 -14.23 0.23 9.16
CA PHE A 27 -13.29 0.66 8.13
C PHE A 27 -13.79 1.93 7.43
N ARG A 28 -12.88 2.84 7.07
CA ARG A 28 -13.17 4.01 6.23
C ARG A 28 -11.94 4.52 5.49
N VAL A 29 -12.09 4.77 4.19
CA VAL A 29 -11.14 5.57 3.41
C VAL A 29 -11.35 7.05 3.74
N LEU A 30 -10.28 7.73 4.17
CA LEU A 30 -10.30 9.14 4.58
C LEU A 30 -9.85 10.07 3.45
N CYS A 31 -8.99 9.59 2.55
CA CYS A 31 -8.42 10.38 1.46
C CYS A 31 -7.98 9.46 0.32
N SER A 32 -8.16 9.90 -0.93
CA SER A 32 -7.68 9.22 -2.14
C SER A 32 -6.83 10.19 -2.96
N LEU A 33 -5.62 9.77 -3.32
CA LEU A 33 -4.63 10.56 -4.04
C LEU A 33 -4.38 9.95 -5.42
N PRO A 34 -4.84 10.56 -6.52
CA PRO A 34 -4.49 10.10 -7.86
C PRO A 34 -3.05 10.47 -8.21
N ALA A 35 -2.42 9.70 -9.09
CA ALA A 35 -1.16 10.08 -9.69
C ALA A 35 -1.27 11.46 -10.38
N PRO A 36 -0.31 12.37 -10.20
CA PRO A 36 -0.34 13.67 -10.87
C PRO A 36 -0.31 13.47 -12.40
N PRO A 37 -1.05 14.29 -13.16
CA PRO A 37 -1.01 14.21 -14.62
C PRO A 37 0.42 14.50 -15.13
N PRO A 38 0.80 13.98 -16.31
CA PRO A 38 2.13 14.19 -16.90
C PRO A 38 2.38 15.66 -17.30
N SER A 39 1.35 16.49 -17.34
CA SER A 39 1.42 17.93 -17.60
C SER A 39 1.65 18.71 -16.30
N PRO A 40 2.39 19.84 -16.33
CA PRO A 40 2.55 20.67 -15.13
C PRO A 40 1.17 21.07 -14.59
N PRO A 41 0.90 20.89 -13.29
CA PRO A 41 -0.41 21.18 -12.73
C PRO A 41 -0.72 22.66 -12.89
N THR A 42 -1.74 22.98 -13.68
CA THR A 42 -2.39 24.29 -13.70
C THR A 42 -3.06 24.48 -12.35
N SER A 43 -2.35 25.04 -11.36
CA SER A 43 -2.84 25.65 -10.10
C SER A 43 -4.02 25.00 -9.34
N ALA A 44 -4.39 23.76 -9.62
CA ALA A 44 -5.54 23.12 -8.99
C ALA A 44 -5.18 22.81 -7.53
N PRO A 45 -5.97 23.27 -6.56
CA PRO A 45 -5.77 22.89 -5.16
C PRO A 45 -5.93 21.36 -5.03
N ASP A 46 -5.16 20.74 -4.12
CA ASP A 46 -5.41 19.33 -3.78
C ASP A 46 -6.86 19.25 -3.26
N ALA A 47 -7.61 18.23 -3.67
CA ALA A 47 -8.98 18.05 -3.20
C ALA A 47 -8.99 18.04 -1.65
N PRO A 48 -9.85 18.84 -1.00
CA PRO A 48 -9.86 18.94 0.45
C PRO A 48 -10.24 17.60 1.09
N ILE A 49 -9.54 17.22 2.16
CA ILE A 49 -9.79 16.00 2.97
C ILE A 49 -11.11 16.10 3.76
N SER A 50 -11.86 17.18 3.61
CA SER A 50 -13.04 17.50 4.41
C SER A 50 -14.23 16.53 4.23
N ALA A 51 -14.20 15.65 3.22
CA ALA A 51 -15.21 14.62 3.01
C ALA A 51 -14.57 13.28 2.60
N PRO A 52 -15.17 12.12 2.95
CA PRO A 52 -14.76 10.83 2.43
C PRO A 52 -14.74 10.85 0.91
N PRO A 53 -13.71 10.30 0.25
CA PRO A 53 -13.68 10.23 -1.20
C PRO A 53 -14.82 9.34 -1.71
N PRO A 54 -15.36 9.60 -2.92
CA PRO A 54 -16.31 8.68 -3.54
C PRO A 54 -15.63 7.33 -3.84
N PRO A 55 -16.38 6.21 -3.83
CA PRO A 55 -15.84 4.93 -4.26
C PRO A 55 -15.39 4.97 -5.72
N PRO A 56 -14.40 4.14 -6.14
CA PRO A 56 -14.07 3.97 -7.55
C PRO A 56 -15.30 3.64 -8.41
N ARG A 57 -15.34 4.24 -9.60
CA ARG A 57 -16.38 3.94 -10.61
C ARG A 57 -16.32 2.48 -11.07
N THR A 58 -15.13 1.97 -11.34
CA THR A 58 -14.92 0.56 -11.72
C THR A 58 -14.32 -0.22 -10.57
N ARG A 59 -14.74 -1.47 -10.40
CA ARG A 59 -14.11 -2.39 -9.44
C ARG A 59 -12.63 -2.56 -9.81
N PRO A 60 -11.68 -2.23 -8.93
CA PRO A 60 -10.28 -2.57 -9.18
C PRO A 60 -10.13 -4.09 -9.17
N PRO A 61 -9.31 -4.70 -10.03
CA PRO A 61 -9.12 -6.16 -9.98
C PRO A 61 -8.45 -6.58 -8.67
N ARG A 62 -7.52 -5.76 -8.17
CA ARG A 62 -6.79 -5.97 -6.91
C ARG A 62 -6.55 -4.66 -6.17
N VAL A 63 -6.40 -4.75 -4.85
CA VAL A 63 -5.97 -3.65 -3.98
C VAL A 63 -4.72 -4.07 -3.22
N LEU A 64 -3.64 -3.29 -3.36
CA LEU A 64 -2.40 -3.51 -2.60
C LEU A 64 -2.54 -2.91 -1.20
N VAL A 65 -2.63 -3.74 -0.17
CA VAL A 65 -2.87 -3.29 1.21
C VAL A 65 -1.54 -3.23 1.97
N LEU A 66 -1.14 -2.04 2.40
CA LEU A 66 -0.01 -1.83 3.30
C LEU A 66 -0.52 -1.43 4.68
N ASP A 67 -0.68 -2.43 5.56
CA ASP A 67 -1.08 -2.24 6.96
C ASP A 67 0.16 -2.03 7.84
N SER A 68 0.23 -0.89 8.52
CA SER A 68 1.34 -0.58 9.44
C SER A 68 0.93 0.46 10.46
N SER A 69 1.71 0.59 11.54
CA SER A 69 1.52 1.68 12.51
C SER A 69 1.92 3.06 11.97
N PHE A 70 2.70 3.11 10.88
CA PHE A 70 3.17 4.34 10.22
C PHE A 70 3.66 5.41 11.21
N ASN A 71 4.56 5.03 12.12
CA ASN A 71 4.98 5.86 13.25
C ASN A 71 6.50 6.12 13.31
N PRO A 72 7.11 6.73 12.27
CA PRO A 72 6.51 7.19 11.00
C PRO A 72 6.57 6.14 9.86
N PRO A 73 5.93 6.39 8.69
CA PRO A 73 6.26 5.68 7.45
C PRO A 73 7.76 5.82 7.12
N THR A 74 8.34 4.81 6.48
CA THR A 74 9.79 4.74 6.20
C THR A 74 10.06 4.33 4.76
N ARG A 75 11.30 4.48 4.30
CA ARG A 75 11.73 4.00 2.98
C ARG A 75 11.58 2.49 2.81
N ALA A 76 11.59 1.70 3.89
CA ALA A 76 11.24 0.27 3.80
C ALA A 76 9.78 0.08 3.35
N HIS A 77 8.84 0.84 3.91
CA HIS A 77 7.45 0.86 3.47
C HIS A 77 7.34 1.30 2.00
N HIS A 78 8.10 2.32 1.60
CA HIS A 78 8.18 2.77 0.21
C HIS A 78 8.60 1.63 -0.73
N ARG A 79 9.72 0.96 -0.45
CA ARG A 79 10.25 -0.13 -1.28
C ARG A 79 9.25 -1.28 -1.42
N MET A 80 8.56 -1.66 -0.34
CA MET A 80 7.52 -2.70 -0.39
C MET A 80 6.39 -2.31 -1.36
N ALA A 81 5.84 -1.11 -1.23
CA ALA A 81 4.75 -0.63 -2.08
C ALA A 81 5.20 -0.44 -3.55
N ALA A 82 6.36 0.18 -3.77
CA ALA A 82 6.90 0.44 -5.10
C ALA A 82 7.26 -0.85 -5.85
N SER A 83 7.84 -1.84 -5.17
CA SER A 83 8.15 -3.14 -5.79
C SER A 83 6.89 -3.92 -6.16
N ALA A 84 5.83 -3.86 -5.33
CA ALA A 84 4.54 -4.49 -5.63
C ALA A 84 3.87 -3.83 -6.86
N LEU A 85 3.89 -2.49 -6.93
CA LEU A 85 3.42 -1.74 -8.11
C LEU A 85 4.26 -2.04 -9.37
N GLY A 86 5.56 -2.30 -9.23
CA GLY A 86 6.46 -2.63 -10.34
C GLY A 86 6.24 -4.04 -10.89
N ALA A 87 6.10 -5.04 -10.00
CA ALA A 87 5.85 -6.44 -10.38
C ALA A 87 4.53 -6.60 -11.17
N TRP A 88 3.54 -5.76 -10.85
CA TRP A 88 2.27 -5.68 -11.57
C TRP A 88 2.44 -5.43 -13.07
N LYS A 89 3.35 -4.51 -13.44
CA LYS A 89 3.57 -4.14 -14.84
C LYS A 89 4.21 -5.27 -15.67
N GLY A 90 4.91 -6.20 -15.02
CA GLY A 90 5.69 -7.26 -15.68
C GLY A 90 4.91 -8.54 -15.98
N LYS A 91 3.88 -8.84 -15.17
CA LYS A 91 2.99 -9.99 -15.39
C LYS A 91 1.77 -9.47 -16.16
N GLY A 92 1.80 -9.56 -17.49
CA GLY A 92 0.67 -9.21 -18.37
C GLY A 92 -0.55 -10.13 -18.23
N GLU A 93 -1.00 -10.36 -17.00
CA GLU A 93 -2.20 -11.12 -16.66
C GLU A 93 -3.37 -10.12 -16.59
N GLY A 94 -3.95 -9.82 -17.76
CA GLY A 94 -5.10 -8.92 -17.85
C GLY A 94 -5.20 -8.23 -19.22
N LYS A 95 -5.18 -9.00 -20.31
CA LYS A 95 -5.48 -8.47 -21.66
C LYS A 95 -6.99 -8.28 -21.93
N GLY A 96 -7.83 -8.39 -20.91
CA GLY A 96 -9.28 -8.28 -21.06
C GLY A 96 -9.93 -7.96 -19.73
N GLU A 97 -9.93 -6.69 -19.38
CA GLU A 97 -10.88 -5.99 -18.51
C GLU A 97 -10.41 -4.53 -18.52
N GLY A 98 -11.34 -3.56 -18.46
CA GLY A 98 -11.06 -2.15 -18.73
C GLY A 98 -9.88 -1.56 -17.92
N GLU A 99 -9.46 -0.35 -18.31
CA GLU A 99 -8.35 0.45 -17.75
C GLU A 99 -8.59 0.83 -16.26
N ALA A 100 -8.72 -0.17 -15.38
CA ALA A 100 -8.98 0.00 -13.97
C ALA A 100 -7.69 0.47 -13.29
N ALA A 101 -7.82 1.52 -12.49
CA ALA A 101 -6.69 2.09 -11.77
C ALA A 101 -6.13 1.07 -10.76
N SER A 102 -4.82 0.84 -10.80
CA SER A 102 -4.11 0.15 -9.72
C SER A 102 -4.27 0.93 -8.42
N ARG A 103 -4.69 0.26 -7.33
CA ARG A 103 -4.92 0.91 -6.04
C ARG A 103 -3.96 0.41 -4.96
N VAL A 104 -3.41 1.35 -4.21
CA VAL A 104 -2.65 1.10 -2.97
C VAL A 104 -3.43 1.64 -1.79
N LEU A 105 -3.73 0.79 -0.83
CA LEU A 105 -4.38 1.14 0.43
C LEU A 105 -3.34 1.22 1.55
N LEU A 106 -3.08 2.42 2.05
CA LEU A 106 -2.32 2.66 3.27
C LEU A 106 -3.28 2.55 4.46
N LEU A 107 -3.18 1.46 5.22
CA LEU A 107 -4.13 1.13 6.28
C LEU A 107 -3.55 1.35 7.67
N LEU A 108 -4.25 2.14 8.49
CA LEU A 108 -3.88 2.39 9.88
C LEU A 108 -4.92 1.81 10.86
N ALA A 109 -4.49 0.88 11.71
CA ALA A 109 -5.31 0.38 12.82
C ALA A 109 -5.35 1.40 13.98
N VAL A 110 -6.55 1.89 14.32
CA VAL A 110 -6.73 2.77 15.49
C VAL A 110 -6.61 1.97 16.78
N ASN A 111 -7.13 0.74 16.80
CA ASN A 111 -6.92 -0.25 17.86
C ASN A 111 -5.89 -1.27 17.39
N ASN A 112 -4.66 -1.21 17.92
CA ASN A 112 -3.60 -2.14 17.54
C ASN A 112 -3.46 -3.23 18.60
N ALA A 113 -3.39 -4.50 18.21
CA ALA A 113 -3.33 -5.65 19.13
C ALA A 113 -2.09 -5.66 20.03
N ASP A 114 -0.94 -5.21 19.51
CA ASP A 114 0.37 -5.55 20.10
C ASP A 114 1.14 -4.35 20.68
N LYS A 115 0.60 -3.11 20.61
CA LYS A 115 1.40 -1.89 20.87
C LYS A 115 0.83 -1.01 21.99
N ALA A 116 1.69 -0.76 22.98
CA ALA A 116 1.55 0.22 24.07
C ALA A 116 1.47 1.68 23.54
N PRO A 117 1.38 2.72 24.41
CA PRO A 117 1.23 4.12 23.99
C PRO A 117 2.22 4.51 22.88
N ARG A 118 1.68 5.15 21.84
CA ARG A 118 2.41 5.42 20.61
C ARG A 118 2.84 6.88 20.60
N PRO A 119 4.13 7.20 20.32
CA PRO A 119 4.67 8.55 20.43
C PRO A 119 3.81 9.55 19.67
N ALA A 120 3.74 9.51 18.32
CA ALA A 120 2.88 10.45 17.59
C ALA A 120 1.37 10.15 17.69
N ALA A 121 0.56 11.20 17.85
CA ALA A 121 -0.88 11.13 17.68
C ALA A 121 -1.31 10.61 16.28
N LEU A 122 -2.49 9.96 16.20
CA LEU A 122 -3.00 9.34 14.97
C LEU A 122 -3.11 10.33 13.80
N ALA A 123 -3.54 11.57 14.07
CA ALA A 123 -3.65 12.62 13.06
C ALA A 123 -2.32 12.97 12.39
N HIS A 124 -1.23 13.04 13.16
CA HIS A 124 0.11 13.27 12.60
C HIS A 124 0.59 12.06 11.79
N ARG A 125 0.29 10.84 12.22
CA ARG A 125 0.60 9.63 11.44
C ARG A 125 -0.10 9.62 10.08
N LEU A 126 -1.39 9.96 10.04
CA LEU A 126 -2.15 10.11 8.80
C LEU A 126 -1.57 11.22 7.91
N ALA A 127 -1.14 12.34 8.50
CA ALA A 127 -0.48 13.40 7.74
C ALA A 127 0.87 12.96 7.14
N MET A 128 1.65 12.17 7.87
CA MET A 128 2.86 11.54 7.31
C MET A 128 2.54 10.49 6.25
N MET A 129 1.43 9.73 6.39
CA MET A 129 0.94 8.82 5.35
C MET A 129 0.57 9.57 4.07
N TYR A 130 -0.01 10.77 4.17
CA TYR A 130 -0.26 11.65 3.02
C TYR A 130 1.02 12.08 2.31
N ALA A 131 2.03 12.53 3.08
CA ALA A 131 3.33 12.87 2.52
C ALA A 131 4.00 11.65 1.84
N PHE A 132 3.91 10.48 2.47
CA PHE A 132 4.39 9.20 1.95
C PHE A 132 3.67 8.78 0.66
N ALA A 133 2.35 8.86 0.62
CA ALA A 133 1.55 8.57 -0.57
C ALA A 133 1.96 9.43 -1.77
N ARG A 134 2.24 10.72 -1.55
CA ARG A 134 2.71 11.63 -2.59
C ARG A 134 4.10 11.27 -3.09
N ALA A 135 5.00 10.83 -2.21
CA ALA A 135 6.32 10.33 -2.61
C ALA A 135 6.20 9.07 -3.49
N LEU A 136 5.33 8.12 -3.10
CA LEU A 136 5.07 6.89 -3.86
C LEU A 136 4.54 7.18 -5.27
N LEU A 137 3.62 8.14 -5.39
CA LEU A 137 3.07 8.56 -6.68
C LEU A 137 4.08 9.29 -7.57
N ALA A 138 5.00 10.06 -6.97
CA ALA A 138 6.03 10.82 -7.69
C ALA A 138 7.20 9.95 -8.18
N ALA A 139 7.51 8.84 -7.50
CA ALA A 139 8.62 7.94 -7.84
C ALA A 139 8.37 7.09 -9.10
N ARG A 140 7.24 7.28 -9.79
CA ARG A 140 6.89 6.49 -10.98
C ARG A 140 7.74 6.95 -12.18
N PRO A 141 8.36 6.03 -12.94
CA PRO A 141 9.07 6.41 -14.14
C PRO A 141 8.09 7.03 -15.13
N THR A 142 8.32 8.30 -15.47
CA THR A 142 7.65 8.93 -16.60
C THR A 142 8.15 8.23 -17.86
N THR A 143 7.28 7.49 -18.54
CA THR A 143 7.55 7.01 -19.89
C THR A 143 7.52 8.18 -20.86
N THR A 144 8.52 9.07 -20.76
CA THR A 144 8.83 10.00 -21.83
C THR A 144 9.63 9.20 -22.84
N LYS A 145 9.00 8.75 -23.93
CA LYS A 145 9.73 8.31 -25.12
C LYS A 145 10.46 9.54 -25.69
N THR A 146 11.61 9.88 -25.12
CA THR A 146 12.51 10.84 -25.75
C THR A 146 13.18 10.12 -26.91
N LYS A 147 12.68 10.37 -28.11
CA LYS A 147 13.32 9.97 -29.37
C LYS A 147 14.60 10.82 -29.47
N THR A 148 15.70 10.34 -28.90
CA THR A 148 17.01 10.97 -29.09
C THR A 148 17.47 10.66 -30.51
N THR A 149 17.07 11.50 -31.46
CA THR A 149 17.71 11.57 -32.77
C THR A 149 19.11 12.15 -32.56
N THR A 150 20.11 11.27 -32.50
CA THR A 150 21.50 11.63 -32.72
C THR A 150 21.66 11.91 -34.21
N THR A 151 21.75 13.19 -34.58
CA THR A 151 22.09 13.62 -35.94
C THR A 151 23.60 13.86 -35.99
N MET A 152 24.35 13.00 -36.68
CA MET A 152 25.63 13.38 -37.30
C MET A 152 25.78 12.61 -38.62
N GLY A 153 25.58 13.34 -39.72
CA GLY A 153 26.32 13.23 -40.98
C GLY A 153 26.18 11.97 -41.85
N GLY A 154 25.63 12.17 -43.06
CA GLY A 154 26.24 11.59 -44.28
C GLY A 154 25.43 10.53 -45.03
N GLU A 155 24.76 10.99 -46.09
CA GLU A 155 24.54 10.30 -47.38
C GLU A 155 23.51 9.15 -47.47
N GLY A 156 22.33 9.51 -48.02
CA GLY A 156 21.69 8.80 -49.13
C GLY A 156 20.84 7.56 -48.84
N CYS A 157 19.51 7.70 -48.95
CA CYS A 157 18.71 7.12 -50.06
C CYS A 157 17.23 6.88 -49.67
N ILE A 158 16.36 7.49 -50.48
CA ILE A 158 14.98 7.16 -50.87
C ILE A 158 13.87 6.96 -49.82
N ALA A 159 12.84 7.79 -49.98
CA ALA A 159 11.55 7.72 -49.33
C ALA A 159 10.70 6.60 -49.91
N GLU A 160 10.00 5.88 -49.04
CA GLU A 160 8.80 5.09 -49.35
C GLU A 160 7.71 5.55 -48.37
N GLU A 161 6.70 6.23 -48.91
CA GLU A 161 5.42 6.48 -48.25
C GLU A 161 4.58 5.20 -48.33
N GLY A 162 4.12 4.70 -47.19
CA GLY A 162 3.11 3.64 -47.16
C GLY A 162 2.86 3.13 -45.75
N GLY A 163 1.62 3.29 -45.27
CA GLY A 163 1.11 2.51 -44.13
C GLY A 163 0.40 3.32 -43.06
N GLU A 164 -0.92 3.44 -43.23
CA GLU A 164 -1.89 3.88 -42.24
C GLU A 164 -1.80 3.11 -40.90
N GLY A 165 -2.34 3.74 -39.85
CA GLY A 165 -3.06 3.00 -38.81
C GLY A 165 -2.22 2.43 -37.68
N GLY A 166 -1.98 3.25 -36.66
CA GLY A 166 -1.41 2.76 -35.41
C GLY A 166 -1.39 3.80 -34.30
N ARG A 167 -2.57 4.28 -33.87
CA ARG A 167 -2.71 4.90 -32.55
C ARG A 167 -2.39 3.82 -31.49
N GLY A 168 -1.11 3.65 -31.20
CA GLY A 168 -0.63 2.94 -30.03
C GLY A 168 -0.98 3.77 -28.80
N GLY A 169 -2.24 3.72 -28.38
CA GLY A 169 -2.69 4.21 -27.08
C GLY A 169 -1.99 3.39 -26.00
N GLY A 170 -0.83 3.86 -25.57
CA GLY A 170 -0.22 3.38 -24.35
C GLY A 170 -1.06 3.88 -23.18
N GLY A 171 -2.08 3.10 -22.80
CA GLY A 171 -2.90 3.36 -21.63
C GLY A 171 -1.99 3.57 -20.43
N CYS A 172 -1.99 4.79 -19.90
CA CYS A 172 -1.24 5.13 -18.71
C CYS A 172 -2.08 4.66 -17.53
N GLU A 173 -1.83 3.44 -17.06
CA GLU A 173 -2.48 2.91 -15.87
C GLU A 173 -2.37 3.92 -14.72
N THR A 174 -3.51 4.51 -14.35
CA THR A 174 -3.59 5.47 -13.28
C THR A 174 -3.41 4.71 -11.96
N VAL A 175 -2.53 5.19 -11.07
CA VAL A 175 -2.41 4.63 -9.72
C VAL A 175 -3.06 5.61 -8.77
N VAL A 176 -3.87 5.08 -7.86
CA VAL A 176 -4.48 5.83 -6.77
C VAL A 176 -3.96 5.28 -5.45
N VAL A 177 -3.57 6.17 -4.54
CA VAL A 177 -3.22 5.80 -3.16
C VAL A 177 -4.34 6.24 -2.23
N ASP A 178 -4.99 5.27 -1.60
CA ASP A 178 -6.02 5.47 -0.58
C ASP A 178 -5.39 5.46 0.82
N ILE A 179 -5.81 6.37 1.68
CA ILE A 179 -5.44 6.41 3.10
C ILE A 179 -6.69 6.08 3.89
N ALA A 180 -6.62 5.02 4.69
CA ALA A 180 -7.77 4.52 5.44
C ALA A 180 -7.43 4.17 6.88
N VAL A 181 -8.49 4.10 7.68
CA VAL A 181 -8.44 3.66 9.07
C VAL A 181 -9.35 2.46 9.29
N THR A 182 -9.00 1.65 10.29
CA THR A 182 -9.83 0.52 10.74
C THR A 182 -9.75 0.34 12.24
N THR A 183 -10.86 -0.11 12.85
CA THR A 183 -10.90 -0.58 14.23
C THR A 183 -10.37 -2.00 14.38
N GLU A 184 -10.23 -2.74 13.28
CA GLU A 184 -9.90 -4.16 13.31
C GLU A 184 -8.40 -4.40 13.58
N PRO A 185 -8.08 -5.23 14.58
CA PRO A 185 -6.70 -5.46 15.00
C PRO A 185 -5.96 -6.51 14.14
N TYR A 186 -6.68 -7.50 13.60
CA TYR A 186 -6.09 -8.67 12.92
C TYR A 186 -6.34 -8.66 11.41
N PHE A 187 -5.43 -9.27 10.64
CA PHE A 187 -5.48 -9.29 9.17
C PHE A 187 -6.79 -9.84 8.61
N HIS A 188 -7.30 -10.95 9.15
CA HIS A 188 -8.57 -11.54 8.71
C HIS A 188 -9.75 -10.59 8.91
N ALA A 189 -9.84 -9.94 10.08
CA ALA A 189 -10.91 -8.99 10.38
C ALA A 189 -10.80 -7.72 9.52
N LYS A 190 -9.57 -7.23 9.27
CA LYS A 190 -9.33 -6.10 8.36
C LYS A 190 -9.83 -6.40 6.94
N ALA A 191 -9.54 -7.60 6.42
CA ALA A 191 -9.95 -7.98 5.08
C ALA A 191 -11.48 -8.01 4.94
N LEU A 192 -12.16 -8.57 5.94
CA LEU A 192 -13.62 -8.57 6.03
C LEU A 192 -14.18 -7.14 6.14
N ALA A 193 -13.57 -6.27 6.95
CA ALA A 193 -14.02 -4.88 7.09
C ALA A 193 -13.85 -4.06 5.81
N ILE A 194 -12.77 -4.30 5.04
CA ILE A 194 -12.57 -3.67 3.73
C ILE A 194 -13.67 -4.12 2.76
N ASP A 195 -13.94 -5.43 2.68
CA ASP A 195 -14.94 -6.00 1.78
C ASP A 195 -16.37 -5.53 2.14
N ALA A 196 -16.74 -5.65 3.42
CA ALA A 196 -18.03 -5.22 3.95
C ALA A 196 -18.31 -3.72 3.81
N SER A 197 -17.27 -2.90 3.65
CA SER A 197 -17.44 -1.46 3.41
C SER A 197 -18.07 -1.14 2.06
N GLY A 198 -18.00 -2.07 1.09
CA GLY A 198 -18.45 -1.86 -0.28
C GLY A 198 -17.66 -0.78 -1.05
N PHE A 199 -16.64 -0.16 -0.45
CA PHE A 199 -15.93 0.97 -1.05
C PHE A 199 -15.32 0.59 -2.39
N TYR A 200 -14.78 -0.63 -2.51
CA TYR A 200 -14.13 -1.10 -3.73
C TYR A 200 -15.06 -1.92 -4.66
N ALA A 201 -16.36 -1.95 -4.42
CA ALA A 201 -17.28 -2.78 -5.21
C ALA A 201 -17.42 -2.31 -6.67
N GLY A 202 -17.10 -1.05 -6.96
CA GLY A 202 -17.43 -0.36 -8.21
C GLY A 202 -18.82 0.29 -8.16
N VAL A 203 -19.00 1.41 -8.86
CA VAL A 203 -20.32 2.03 -9.06
C VAL A 203 -20.92 1.40 -10.33
N VAL A 204 -21.99 0.62 -10.18
CA VAL A 204 -22.82 0.22 -11.31
C VAL A 204 -23.61 1.47 -11.72
N ASP A 205 -23.32 2.06 -12.89
CA ASP A 205 -24.25 3.05 -13.46
C ASP A 205 -25.56 2.28 -13.70
N GLY A 206 -26.60 2.65 -12.97
CA GLY A 206 -27.95 2.14 -13.20
C GLY A 206 -28.39 2.61 -14.58
N GLY A 207 -28.24 1.75 -15.59
CA GLY A 207 -29.00 1.87 -16.82
C GLY A 207 -30.47 1.63 -16.48
N ASP A 208 -31.37 2.40 -17.09
CA ASP A 208 -32.83 2.34 -16.94
C ASP A 208 -33.47 1.03 -17.45
N ASP A 209 -32.78 -0.10 -17.39
CA ASP A 209 -33.31 -1.41 -17.77
C ASP A 209 -33.48 -2.28 -16.52
N ASP A 210 -34.69 -2.82 -16.35
CA ASP A 210 -35.15 -3.77 -15.33
C ASP A 210 -34.42 -5.14 -15.39
N ASP A 211 -33.09 -5.14 -15.52
CA ASP A 211 -32.25 -6.33 -15.35
C ASP A 211 -31.57 -6.25 -13.98
N GLU A 212 -31.92 -7.18 -13.08
CA GLU A 212 -31.34 -7.28 -11.74
C GLU A 212 -29.82 -7.11 -11.80
N ALA A 213 -29.33 -6.08 -11.11
CA ALA A 213 -27.91 -5.83 -10.97
C ALA A 213 -27.23 -7.09 -10.43
N VAL A 214 -26.53 -7.83 -11.31
CA VAL A 214 -25.66 -8.93 -10.91
C VAL A 214 -24.44 -8.29 -10.24
N VAL A 215 -24.60 -7.95 -8.96
CA VAL A 215 -23.50 -7.55 -8.10
C VAL A 215 -22.62 -8.80 -7.97
N SER A 216 -21.50 -8.84 -8.70
CA SER A 216 -20.52 -9.91 -8.50
C SER A 216 -20.13 -9.92 -7.02
N ALA A 217 -20.46 -11.01 -6.33
CA ALA A 217 -20.44 -11.12 -4.87
C ALA A 217 -19.04 -11.08 -4.23
N ALA A 218 -17.96 -11.10 -5.03
CA ALA A 218 -16.59 -11.09 -4.52
C ALA A 218 -15.94 -9.71 -4.76
N GLY A 219 -15.53 -9.02 -3.70
CA GLY A 219 -14.73 -7.78 -3.80
C GLY A 219 -13.39 -7.97 -4.53
N PRO A 220 -12.60 -6.89 -4.70
CA PRO A 220 -11.27 -7.00 -5.31
C PRO A 220 -10.37 -7.98 -4.55
N GLU A 221 -9.46 -8.66 -5.24
CA GLU A 221 -8.45 -9.47 -4.52
C GLU A 221 -7.51 -8.56 -3.73
N GLN A 222 -7.38 -8.82 -2.42
CA GLN A 222 -6.60 -8.00 -1.51
C GLN A 222 -5.18 -8.54 -1.38
N VAL A 223 -4.16 -7.78 -1.79
CA VAL A 223 -2.76 -8.21 -1.69
C VAL A 223 -2.08 -7.49 -0.54
N TYR A 224 -1.91 -8.17 0.60
CA TYR A 224 -1.27 -7.59 1.78
C TYR A 224 0.25 -7.60 1.65
N LEU A 225 0.85 -6.44 1.80
CA LEU A 225 2.30 -6.24 1.81
C LEU A 225 2.79 -6.37 3.25
N ALA A 226 3.60 -7.38 3.53
CA ALA A 226 4.05 -7.69 4.89
C ALA A 226 5.53 -8.08 4.90
N GLY A 227 6.18 -7.95 6.07
CA GLY A 227 7.51 -8.51 6.31
C GLY A 227 7.45 -9.98 6.69
N TYR A 228 8.55 -10.71 6.50
CA TYR A 228 8.66 -12.12 6.93
C TYR A 228 8.31 -12.34 8.41
N ASP A 229 8.71 -11.43 9.31
CA ASP A 229 8.35 -11.47 10.72
C ASP A 229 6.83 -11.43 10.98
N THR A 230 6.09 -10.77 10.08
CA THR A 230 4.64 -10.67 10.15
C THR A 230 3.99 -11.94 9.61
N LEU A 231 4.56 -12.56 8.57
CA LEU A 231 4.11 -13.86 8.09
C LEU A 231 4.18 -14.93 9.20
N VAL A 232 5.32 -15.00 9.91
CA VAL A 232 5.48 -15.95 11.01
C VAL A 232 4.41 -15.74 12.09
N ARG A 233 4.06 -14.47 12.37
CA ARG A 233 3.00 -14.13 13.32
C ARG A 233 1.61 -14.47 12.80
N ILE A 234 1.33 -14.33 11.50
CA ILE A 234 0.05 -14.71 10.90
C ILE A 234 -0.22 -16.20 11.12
N PHE A 235 0.81 -17.06 11.07
CA PHE A 235 0.65 -18.50 11.32
C PHE A 235 0.96 -18.93 12.76
N ASP A 236 0.95 -18.01 13.72
CA ASP A 236 1.08 -18.33 15.15
C ASP A 236 -0.31 -18.56 15.77
N PRO A 237 -0.63 -19.76 16.29
CA PRO A 237 -1.93 -20.08 16.87
C PRO A 237 -2.39 -19.16 18.00
N LYS A 238 -1.45 -18.49 18.70
CA LYS A 238 -1.79 -17.63 19.84
C LYS A 238 -2.70 -16.45 19.47
N TYR A 239 -2.74 -16.07 18.19
CA TYR A 239 -3.61 -14.99 17.70
C TYR A 239 -5.03 -15.48 17.34
N TYR A 240 -5.32 -16.78 17.51
CA TYR A 240 -6.62 -17.37 17.19
C TYR A 240 -7.22 -18.11 18.39
N PRO A 241 -7.48 -17.43 19.53
CA PRO A 241 -8.01 -18.06 20.73
C PRO A 241 -9.51 -18.40 20.64
N ALA A 242 -10.21 -17.87 19.64
CA ALA A 242 -11.65 -18.06 19.45
C ALA A 242 -12.00 -19.46 18.93
N ASP A 243 -13.27 -19.85 19.08
CA ASP A 243 -13.79 -21.12 18.60
C ASP A 243 -13.56 -21.29 17.08
N GLY A 244 -13.11 -22.48 16.68
CA GLY A 244 -12.69 -22.78 15.30
C GLY A 244 -11.24 -22.40 14.97
N GLY A 245 -10.55 -21.71 15.87
CA GLY A 245 -9.10 -21.47 15.84
C GLY A 245 -8.62 -20.79 14.56
N MET A 246 -7.40 -21.14 14.14
CA MET A 246 -6.74 -20.52 12.98
C MET A 246 -7.54 -20.66 11.68
N ARG A 247 -8.25 -21.79 11.47
CA ARG A 247 -9.02 -22.02 10.23
C ARG A 247 -10.21 -21.10 10.09
N ALA A 248 -10.99 -20.93 11.16
CA ALA A 248 -12.16 -20.06 11.13
C ALA A 248 -11.78 -18.61 10.77
N ALA A 249 -10.59 -18.16 11.19
CA ALA A 249 -10.08 -16.83 10.88
C ALA A 249 -9.42 -16.73 9.51
N LEU A 250 -8.57 -17.69 9.13
CA LEU A 250 -7.74 -17.59 7.94
C LEU A 250 -8.38 -18.14 6.66
N ASP A 251 -9.37 -19.04 6.75
CA ASP A 251 -10.11 -19.51 5.57
C ASP A 251 -10.80 -18.34 4.84
N PRO A 252 -11.56 -17.46 5.51
CA PRO A 252 -12.13 -16.27 4.87
C PRO A 252 -11.08 -15.28 4.35
N LEU A 253 -9.97 -15.12 5.08
CA LEU A 253 -8.88 -14.24 4.64
C LEU A 253 -8.30 -14.72 3.31
N PHE A 254 -7.87 -15.98 3.22
CA PHE A 254 -7.19 -16.49 2.03
C PHE A 254 -8.13 -16.76 0.84
N ALA A 255 -9.44 -16.78 1.07
CA ALA A 255 -10.44 -16.79 0.01
C ALA A 255 -10.43 -15.50 -0.84
N CYS A 256 -10.14 -14.34 -0.25
CA CYS A 256 -10.11 -13.06 -0.96
C CYS A 256 -8.72 -12.38 -0.99
N ALA A 257 -7.77 -12.84 -0.17
CA ALA A 257 -6.48 -12.18 0.00
C ALA A 257 -5.26 -13.05 -0.38
N ARG A 258 -4.18 -12.37 -0.76
CA ARG A 258 -2.82 -12.90 -0.92
C ARG A 258 -1.88 -12.16 0.02
N LEU A 259 -0.79 -12.81 0.41
CA LEU A 259 0.31 -12.15 1.10
C LEU A 259 1.49 -12.01 0.15
N ARG A 260 2.00 -10.79 -0.02
CA ARG A 260 3.29 -10.52 -0.64
C ARG A 260 4.29 -10.19 0.47
N VAL A 261 5.11 -11.17 0.79
CA VAL A 261 5.98 -11.17 1.97
C VAL A 261 7.40 -10.78 1.56
N THR A 262 7.87 -9.65 2.07
CA THR A 262 9.24 -9.19 1.87
C THR A 262 10.16 -9.87 2.86
N MET A 263 11.19 -10.57 2.35
CA MET A 263 12.22 -11.20 3.17
C MET A 263 12.94 -10.16 4.02
N ARG A 264 13.33 -10.59 5.21
CA ARG A 264 14.07 -9.75 6.17
C ARG A 264 15.24 -10.52 6.71
N THR A 265 16.35 -10.53 5.98
CA THR A 265 17.57 -11.22 6.39
C THR A 265 18.25 -10.44 7.51
N ASP A 266 18.29 -10.98 8.72
CA ASP A 266 19.03 -10.44 9.86
C ASP A 266 19.31 -11.56 10.90
N ASP A 267 20.09 -11.25 11.93
CA ASP A 267 20.46 -12.24 12.95
C ASP A 267 19.25 -12.81 13.70
N ALA A 268 18.12 -12.10 13.74
CA ALA A 268 16.91 -12.54 14.42
C ALA A 268 16.03 -13.44 13.53
N TRP A 269 16.01 -13.22 12.21
CA TRP A 269 15.10 -13.88 11.27
C TRP A 269 15.79 -14.83 10.27
N GLY A 270 17.11 -14.98 10.38
CA GLY A 270 17.90 -15.88 9.54
C GLY A 270 18.14 -15.35 8.12
N ASP A 271 18.92 -16.11 7.35
CA ASP A 271 19.21 -15.81 5.94
C ASP A 271 18.02 -16.13 5.01
N ALA A 272 18.17 -15.76 3.74
CA ALA A 272 17.14 -15.98 2.72
C ALA A 272 16.79 -17.47 2.54
N ALA A 273 17.78 -18.36 2.63
CA ALA A 273 17.56 -19.80 2.46
C ALA A 273 16.69 -20.37 3.59
N ARG A 274 16.89 -19.93 4.84
CA ARG A 274 16.04 -20.29 5.97
C ARG A 274 14.61 -19.80 5.82
N GLN A 275 14.42 -18.60 5.29
CA GLN A 275 13.08 -18.04 5.07
C GLN A 275 12.32 -18.79 3.96
N VAL A 276 13.02 -19.21 2.90
CA VAL A 276 12.44 -20.09 1.86
C VAL A 276 12.11 -21.47 2.45
N ALA A 277 13.06 -22.09 3.16
CA ALA A 277 12.86 -23.40 3.78
C ALA A 277 11.66 -23.41 4.74
N TYR A 278 11.42 -22.32 5.48
CA TYR A 278 10.24 -22.20 6.34
C TYR A 278 8.92 -22.33 5.54
N LEU A 279 8.80 -21.70 4.37
CA LEU A 279 7.60 -21.87 3.53
C LEU A 279 7.47 -23.32 3.02
N ASP A 280 8.58 -23.97 2.67
CA ASP A 280 8.57 -25.36 2.22
C ASP A 280 8.15 -26.31 3.34
N GLU A 281 8.59 -26.07 4.57
CA GLU A 281 8.11 -26.80 5.75
C GLU A 281 6.61 -26.59 6.00
N LEU A 282 6.09 -25.37 5.82
CA LEU A 282 4.66 -25.09 5.91
C LEU A 282 3.87 -25.87 4.86
N ARG A 283 4.36 -25.94 3.61
CA ARG A 283 3.76 -26.77 2.54
C ARG A 283 3.82 -28.26 2.85
N ALA A 284 4.86 -28.70 3.54
CA ALA A 284 5.12 -30.09 3.87
C ALA A 284 4.31 -30.62 5.08
N GLY A 285 3.42 -29.81 5.68
CA GLY A 285 2.52 -30.26 6.73
C GLY A 285 2.69 -29.58 8.09
N LYS A 286 3.69 -28.69 8.24
CA LYS A 286 3.95 -27.99 9.52
C LYS A 286 2.79 -27.11 9.95
N LEU A 287 2.05 -26.57 8.99
CA LEU A 287 0.93 -25.65 9.25
C LEU A 287 -0.29 -26.40 9.81
N GLU A 288 -0.56 -27.61 9.33
CA GLU A 288 -1.62 -28.47 9.82
C GLU A 288 -1.40 -28.89 11.28
N ALA A 289 -0.14 -29.10 11.69
CA ALA A 289 0.22 -29.45 13.06
C ALA A 289 -0.18 -28.36 14.08
N VAL A 290 -0.33 -27.12 13.64
CA VAL A 290 -0.74 -25.97 14.45
C VAL A 290 -2.18 -25.53 14.15
N GLY A 291 -2.96 -26.40 13.49
CA GLY A 291 -4.37 -26.18 13.19
C GLY A 291 -4.63 -25.45 11.87
N GLY A 292 -3.61 -25.13 11.06
CA GLY A 292 -3.77 -24.44 9.78
C GLY A 292 -4.03 -25.34 8.57
N ARG A 293 -3.90 -24.78 7.35
CA ARG A 293 -4.01 -25.47 6.06
C ARG A 293 -2.81 -25.17 5.17
N LYS A 294 -2.16 -26.20 4.61
CA LYS A 294 -1.03 -26.02 3.69
C LYS A 294 -1.37 -25.21 2.44
N GLU A 295 -2.63 -25.26 1.97
CA GLU A 295 -3.10 -24.56 0.76
C GLU A 295 -2.99 -23.03 0.90
N TRP A 296 -2.99 -22.49 2.13
CA TRP A 296 -2.76 -21.07 2.35
C TRP A 296 -1.37 -20.62 1.88
N VAL A 297 -0.39 -21.53 1.82
CA VAL A 297 0.97 -21.20 1.35
C VAL A 297 1.00 -20.86 -0.15
N ASP A 298 0.04 -21.34 -0.94
CA ASP A 298 -0.07 -21.02 -2.37
C ASP A 298 -0.52 -19.57 -2.61
N ARG A 299 -1.08 -18.93 -1.56
CA ARG A 299 -1.48 -17.52 -1.55
C ARG A 299 -0.36 -16.59 -1.07
N ILE A 300 0.85 -17.13 -0.83
CA ILE A 300 2.02 -16.38 -0.37
C ILE A 300 3.04 -16.23 -1.48
N GLU A 301 3.37 -14.99 -1.84
CA GLU A 301 4.51 -14.64 -2.67
C GLU A 301 5.64 -14.14 -1.76
N LEU A 302 6.74 -14.87 -1.68
CA LEU A 302 7.94 -14.43 -0.98
C LEU A 302 8.83 -13.64 -1.96
N VAL A 303 9.23 -12.44 -1.59
CA VAL A 303 10.04 -11.55 -2.43
C VAL A 303 11.28 -11.07 -1.71
N GLU A 304 12.35 -10.86 -2.47
CA GLU A 304 13.59 -10.31 -1.94
C GLU A 304 13.35 -8.92 -1.34
N GLY A 305 13.95 -8.69 -0.17
CA GLY A 305 13.90 -7.41 0.52
C GLY A 305 15.17 -6.60 0.30
N ARG A 306 15.80 -6.23 1.41
CA ARG A 306 17.11 -5.56 1.40
C ARG A 306 18.18 -6.51 0.83
N LYS A 307 19.18 -5.96 0.14
CA LYS A 307 20.40 -6.71 -0.19
C LYS A 307 21.32 -6.80 1.03
N ASP A 308 22.14 -7.83 1.07
CA ASP A 308 23.15 -7.97 2.12
C ASP A 308 24.08 -6.75 2.15
N GLY A 309 24.32 -6.23 3.35
CA GLY A 309 25.07 -4.99 3.57
C GLY A 309 24.25 -3.70 3.51
N GLU A 310 23.00 -3.72 3.02
CA GLU A 310 22.12 -2.54 3.13
C GLU A 310 21.65 -2.32 4.56
N GLU A 311 21.55 -1.07 5.00
CA GLU A 311 21.11 -0.74 6.35
C GLU A 311 19.66 -1.17 6.62
N ILE A 312 19.39 -1.77 7.79
CA ILE A 312 18.02 -2.03 8.27
C ILE A 312 17.32 -0.71 8.52
N ILE A 313 16.20 -0.45 7.84
CA ILE A 313 15.36 0.74 8.04
C ILE A 313 14.15 0.35 8.91
N SER A 314 13.95 1.05 10.03
CA SER A 314 12.80 0.85 10.90
C SER A 314 12.28 2.18 11.46
N SER A 315 10.98 2.25 11.80
CA SER A 315 10.42 3.44 12.44
C SER A 315 11.09 3.75 13.79
N THR A 316 11.65 2.75 14.48
CA THR A 316 12.41 2.98 15.73
C THR A 316 13.70 3.75 15.44
N LYS A 317 14.47 3.35 14.42
CA LYS A 317 15.68 4.08 14.02
C LYS A 317 15.37 5.51 13.58
N VAL A 318 14.22 5.74 12.96
CA VAL A 318 13.76 7.10 12.64
C VAL A 318 13.60 7.94 13.90
N ARG A 319 12.89 7.43 14.91
CA ARG A 319 12.72 8.13 16.18
C ARG A 319 14.05 8.35 16.90
N ASP A 320 14.96 7.37 16.84
CA ASP A 320 16.32 7.51 17.38
C ASP A 320 17.12 8.62 16.69
N ALA A 321 17.05 8.71 15.36
CA ALA A 321 17.70 9.76 14.58
C ALA A 321 17.16 11.15 14.96
N VAL A 322 15.83 11.30 15.10
CA VAL A 322 15.21 12.56 15.52
C VAL A 322 15.64 12.95 16.93
N ARG A 323 15.61 12.02 17.90
CA ARG A 323 16.08 12.28 19.28
C ARG A 323 17.54 12.72 19.34
N ARG A 324 18.40 12.18 18.47
CA ARG A 324 19.80 12.58 18.33
C ARG A 324 20.00 13.86 17.50
N ARG A 325 18.93 14.45 16.97
CA ARG A 325 18.95 15.58 16.03
C ARG A 325 19.80 15.32 14.78
N ASP A 326 19.88 14.05 14.39
CA ASP A 326 20.63 13.58 13.23
C ASP A 326 19.74 13.64 11.97
N TRP A 327 19.59 14.84 11.43
CA TRP A 327 18.73 15.12 10.28
C TRP A 327 19.28 14.53 8.97
N GLU A 328 20.58 14.27 8.88
CA GLU A 328 21.18 13.60 7.73
C GLU A 328 20.81 12.12 7.71
N ALA A 329 21.01 11.41 8.83
CA ALA A 329 20.56 10.02 8.94
C ALA A 329 19.04 9.89 8.73
N LEU A 330 18.25 10.86 9.21
CA LEU A 330 16.80 10.85 9.00
C LEU A 330 16.40 10.81 7.52
N ARG A 331 17.09 11.55 6.64
CA ARG A 331 16.81 11.60 5.18
C ARG A 331 17.08 10.27 4.47
N GLU A 332 17.94 9.44 5.04
CA GLU A 332 18.22 8.08 4.55
C GLU A 332 17.16 7.06 5.01
N LEU A 333 16.34 7.40 6.01
CA LEU A 333 15.35 6.48 6.60
C LEU A 333 13.92 6.73 6.13
N VAL A 334 13.55 7.97 5.80
CA VAL A 334 12.19 8.36 5.37
C VAL A 334 12.21 9.23 4.11
N ASP A 335 11.07 9.37 3.44
CA ASP A 335 10.92 10.28 2.30
C ASP A 335 10.93 11.75 2.75
N GLU A 336 11.41 12.65 1.88
CA GLU A 336 11.62 14.07 2.22
C GLU A 336 10.36 14.78 2.75
N GLY A 337 9.18 14.45 2.24
CA GLY A 337 7.91 15.00 2.75
C GLY A 337 7.63 14.62 4.21
N VAL A 338 8.07 13.43 4.63
CA VAL A 338 7.97 12.94 6.01
C VAL A 338 9.01 13.63 6.89
N VAL A 339 10.24 13.83 6.39
CA VAL A 339 11.29 14.61 7.09
C VAL A 339 10.77 16.01 7.43
N ASN A 340 10.22 16.70 6.43
CA ASN A 340 9.70 18.06 6.60
C ASN A 340 8.57 18.09 7.63
N TRP A 341 7.61 17.15 7.54
CA TRP A 341 6.50 17.08 8.49
C TRP A 341 6.95 16.86 9.94
N ILE A 342 7.91 15.95 10.15
CA ILE A 342 8.49 15.68 11.48
C ILE A 342 9.12 16.95 12.05
N ARG A 343 9.94 17.64 11.25
CA ARG A 343 10.67 18.84 11.69
C ARG A 343 9.75 20.03 11.97
N GLU A 344 8.77 20.27 11.10
CA GLU A 344 7.84 21.40 11.22
C GLU A 344 6.89 21.27 12.41
N ASN A 345 6.59 20.03 12.83
CA ASN A 345 5.66 19.75 13.94
C ASN A 345 6.38 19.25 15.20
N ASP A 346 7.71 19.31 15.25
CA ASP A 346 8.55 18.88 16.38
C ASP A 346 8.21 17.47 16.89
N LEU A 347 7.94 16.53 15.98
CA LEU A 347 7.51 15.17 16.34
C LEU A 347 8.70 14.32 16.78
N TYR A 348 8.47 13.40 17.73
CA TYR A 348 9.46 12.42 18.22
C TYR A 348 10.67 13.02 18.95
N ALA A 349 10.64 14.31 19.29
CA ALA A 349 11.69 14.93 20.09
C ALA A 349 11.69 14.37 21.53
N ASN A 350 10.51 14.03 22.06
CA ASN A 350 10.30 13.40 23.37
C ASN A 350 9.34 12.20 23.26
N ASP A 351 9.26 11.37 24.30
CA ASP A 351 8.45 10.14 24.28
C ASP A 351 6.91 10.38 24.32
N ASP A 352 6.47 11.63 24.57
CA ASP A 352 5.07 11.99 24.87
C ASP A 352 4.29 12.75 23.74
N GLN A 353 4.76 12.76 22.48
CA GLN A 353 4.22 13.63 21.40
C GLN A 353 3.67 12.94 20.15
#